data_AF-A0A1X2HTY7-F1
#
_entry.id   AF-A0A1X2HTY7-F1
#
_cell.length_a   1.000
_cell.length_b   1.000
_cell.length_c   1.000
_cell.angle_alpha   90.00
_cell.angle_beta   90.00
_cell.angle_gamma   90.00
#
_symmetry.space_group_name_H-M   'P 1'
#
loop_
_entity.id
_entity.type
_entity.pdbx_description
1 polymer ?
#
loop_
_entity_poly.entity_id
_entity_poly.type
_entity_poly.pdbx_seq_one_letter_code
_entity_poly.pdbx_strand_id
1 'polypeptide(L)'
;MTVLSLLRRTAGEVATSSAKALRMEGLQGWRKELPMATMNSKSDLDAWAIGSDKDIGGFSEASLDISPEGYGRFHGNLSLDLPANREIEQSGYAAVRTKPKQASMFGTPCWDTSLFRYLALRVRGDQRKYFVNLQTDSIIQTDLFQHRLFLRTPGQWETVLIPFNDFVLTNNGMIQDDHVDMFREKVKTVGLSLSDRQEGPFSIDIDWVKAMNTEATEGDLDRHPPPKEESLS
;
A
#
# COMPACT_ATOMS: atom_id res chain seq x y z
N MET A 1 -9.92 44.87 -7.13
CA MET A 1 -8.52 44.41 -7.12
C MET A 1 -8.56 42.89 -7.19
N THR A 2 -9.05 42.37 -8.31
CA THR A 2 -9.58 41.00 -8.42
C THR A 2 -9.78 40.77 -9.91
N VAL A 3 -9.07 39.79 -10.48
CA VAL A 3 -9.20 39.15 -11.83
C VAL A 3 -7.80 38.71 -12.31
N LEU A 4 -6.74 39.49 -12.07
CA LEU A 4 -5.36 39.15 -12.51
C LEU A 4 -4.71 37.97 -11.76
N SER A 5 -5.15 37.64 -10.54
CA SER A 5 -4.55 36.56 -9.73
C SER A 5 -5.01 35.15 -10.15
N LEU A 6 -6.17 35.04 -10.80
CA LEU A 6 -6.73 33.76 -11.24
C LEU A 6 -6.09 33.29 -12.57
N LEU A 7 -5.81 34.21 -13.49
CA LEU A 7 -5.18 33.89 -14.78
C LEU A 7 -3.71 33.44 -14.67
N ARG A 8 -3.01 33.85 -13.61
CA ARG A 8 -1.63 33.38 -13.34
C ARG A 8 -1.56 31.96 -12.79
N ARG A 9 -2.64 31.48 -12.12
CA ARG A 9 -2.69 30.10 -11.58
C ARG A 9 -2.94 29.06 -12.68
N THR A 10 -3.86 29.33 -13.59
CA THR A 10 -4.13 28.46 -14.74
C THR A 10 -2.96 28.40 -15.72
N ALA A 11 -2.28 29.51 -15.98
CA ALA A 11 -1.10 29.51 -16.85
C ALA A 11 0.07 28.68 -16.27
N GLY A 12 0.23 28.65 -14.94
CA GLY A 12 1.28 27.87 -14.28
C GLY A 12 1.02 26.36 -14.33
N GLU A 13 -0.21 25.91 -14.11
CA GLU A 13 -0.62 24.49 -14.17
C GLU A 13 -0.63 23.94 -15.60
N VAL A 14 -1.08 24.75 -16.57
CA VAL A 14 -1.01 24.39 -17.99
C VAL A 14 0.45 24.37 -18.44
N ALA A 15 1.28 25.34 -18.04
CA ALA A 15 2.70 25.33 -18.39
C ALA A 15 3.47 24.16 -17.77
N THR A 16 3.14 23.71 -16.54
CA THR A 16 3.77 22.54 -15.92
C THR A 16 3.25 21.22 -16.46
N SER A 17 1.96 21.11 -16.78
CA SER A 17 1.38 19.92 -17.42
C SER A 17 1.86 19.77 -18.86
N SER A 18 1.90 20.86 -19.63
CA SER A 18 2.45 20.88 -20.98
C SER A 18 3.96 20.69 -21.00
N ALA A 19 4.72 21.23 -20.03
CA ALA A 19 6.16 20.98 -19.96
C ALA A 19 6.50 19.55 -19.50
N LYS A 20 5.66 18.89 -18.69
CA LYS A 20 5.77 17.46 -18.38
C LYS A 20 5.48 16.60 -19.61
N ALA A 21 4.41 16.91 -20.35
CA ALA A 21 4.05 16.23 -21.60
C ALA A 21 5.12 16.43 -22.69
N LEU A 22 5.66 17.65 -22.83
CA LEU A 22 6.64 17.99 -23.87
C LEU A 22 8.09 17.56 -23.56
N ARG A 23 8.44 17.22 -22.31
CA ARG A 23 9.84 16.87 -21.96
C ARG A 23 10.11 15.39 -21.71
N MET A 24 9.13 14.51 -21.52
CA MET A 24 9.44 13.16 -21.00
C MET A 24 8.66 11.97 -21.59
N GLU A 25 7.64 12.15 -22.42
CA GLU A 25 6.83 11.01 -22.92
C GLU A 25 7.44 10.27 -24.13
N GLY A 26 8.45 10.82 -24.80
CA GLY A 26 9.01 10.21 -26.01
C GLY A 26 10.22 9.29 -25.82
N LEU A 27 10.87 9.28 -24.64
CA LEU A 27 12.21 8.68 -24.47
C LEU A 27 12.46 7.93 -23.15
N GLN A 28 11.51 7.91 -22.20
CA GLN A 28 11.58 6.95 -21.08
C GLN A 28 10.70 5.76 -21.42
N GLY A 29 11.31 4.60 -21.70
CA GLY A 29 10.57 3.35 -21.83
C GLY A 29 9.62 3.15 -20.65
N TRP A 30 8.45 2.58 -20.92
CA TRP A 30 7.42 2.25 -19.93
C TRP A 30 8.04 1.69 -18.65
N ARG A 31 7.87 2.38 -17.52
CA ARG A 31 8.36 1.89 -16.22
C ARG A 31 7.52 0.68 -15.81
N LYS A 32 8.12 -0.51 -15.83
CA LYS A 32 7.45 -1.76 -15.42
C LYS A 32 7.06 -1.78 -13.94
N GLU A 33 7.75 -0.97 -13.12
CA GLU A 33 7.61 -0.98 -11.66
C GLU A 33 7.70 0.44 -11.08
N LEU A 34 6.96 0.68 -10.00
CA LEU A 34 6.98 1.87 -9.17
C LEU A 34 7.29 1.45 -7.72
N PRO A 35 8.53 1.65 -7.24
CA PRO A 35 8.87 1.40 -5.84
C PRO A 35 8.02 2.26 -4.91
N MET A 36 7.39 1.64 -3.90
CA MET A 36 6.53 2.34 -2.95
C MET A 36 7.17 2.39 -1.57
N ALA A 37 7.62 1.25 -1.04
CA ALA A 37 8.21 1.18 0.29
C ALA A 37 9.27 0.07 0.39
N THR A 38 10.27 0.31 1.23
CA THR A 38 11.32 -0.65 1.59
C THR A 38 11.49 -0.64 3.11
N MET A 39 12.17 -1.66 3.63
CA MET A 39 12.55 -1.75 5.05
C MET A 39 14.01 -2.23 5.20
N ASN A 40 14.89 -1.80 4.30
CA ASN A 40 16.25 -2.31 4.21
C ASN A 40 17.29 -1.46 4.94
N SER A 41 16.85 -0.34 5.54
CA SER A 41 17.69 0.56 6.33
C SER A 41 16.96 1.02 7.59
N LYS A 42 17.71 1.47 8.62
CA LYS A 42 17.11 2.08 9.81
C LYS A 42 16.29 3.33 9.47
N SER A 43 16.77 4.14 8.51
CA SER A 43 16.03 5.31 8.02
C SER A 43 14.73 4.93 7.30
N ASP A 44 14.67 3.76 6.69
CA ASP A 44 13.42 3.28 6.10
C ASP A 44 12.39 3.02 7.20
N LEU A 45 12.78 2.40 8.32
CA LEU A 45 11.88 2.13 9.44
C LEU A 45 11.26 3.40 10.03
N ASP A 46 11.99 4.53 10.00
CA ASP A 46 11.45 5.82 10.44
C ASP A 46 10.28 6.29 9.56
N ALA A 47 10.18 5.81 8.31
CA ALA A 47 9.06 6.06 7.43
C ALA A 47 7.86 5.15 7.71
N TRP A 48 7.94 4.23 8.69
CA TRP A 48 6.85 3.36 9.10
C TRP A 48 6.31 3.73 10.49
N ALA A 49 5.04 3.43 10.71
CA ALA A 49 4.35 3.55 11.98
C ALA A 49 3.76 2.19 12.34
N ILE A 50 3.88 1.84 13.61
CA ILE A 50 3.32 0.62 14.22
C ILE A 50 2.09 1.05 15.02
N GLY A 51 1.06 0.20 15.06
CA GLY A 51 -0.08 0.36 15.95
C GLY A 51 -0.58 -1.00 16.44
N SER A 52 -1.24 -1.00 17.59
CA SER A 52 -1.88 -2.20 18.14
C SER A 52 -3.06 -1.80 19.01
N ASP A 53 -3.88 -2.77 19.42
CA ASP A 53 -4.95 -2.50 20.39
C ASP A 53 -4.46 -1.90 21.73
N LYS A 54 -3.16 -2.00 22.04
CA LYS A 54 -2.52 -1.34 23.18
C LYS A 54 -2.71 0.17 23.18
N ASP A 55 -2.83 0.79 21.99
CA ASP A 55 -3.08 2.22 21.83
C ASP A 55 -4.45 2.65 22.39
N ILE A 56 -5.40 1.70 22.49
CA ILE A 56 -6.72 1.89 23.09
C ILE A 56 -6.86 1.16 24.43
N GLY A 57 -5.80 0.54 24.96
CA GLY A 57 -5.81 -0.15 26.25
C GLY A 57 -5.92 -1.68 26.18
N GLY A 58 -5.81 -2.27 25.00
CA GLY A 58 -5.60 -3.71 24.82
C GLY A 58 -4.21 -4.17 25.26
N PHE A 59 -3.95 -5.46 25.06
CA PHE A 59 -2.75 -6.13 25.56
C PHE A 59 -1.86 -6.72 24.45
N SER A 60 -2.19 -6.49 23.18
CA SER A 60 -1.35 -6.94 22.08
C SER A 60 -0.05 -6.13 22.02
N GLU A 61 1.03 -6.78 21.64
CA GLU A 61 2.34 -6.16 21.46
C GLU A 61 2.78 -6.31 20.01
N ALA A 62 3.37 -5.25 19.46
CA ALA A 62 3.82 -5.18 18.09
C ALA A 62 5.11 -4.37 17.96
N SER A 63 6.04 -4.88 17.17
CA SER A 63 7.37 -4.32 16.96
C SER A 63 7.76 -4.40 15.49
N LEU A 64 8.59 -3.47 15.04
CA LEU A 64 9.17 -3.44 13.70
C LEU A 64 10.67 -3.26 13.82
N ASP A 65 11.41 -4.32 13.47
CA ASP A 65 12.86 -4.36 13.54
C ASP A 65 13.49 -4.55 12.16
N ILE A 66 14.74 -4.14 12.02
CA ILE A 66 15.53 -4.44 10.82
C ILE A 66 16.38 -5.70 11.08
N SER A 67 16.25 -6.67 10.18
CA SER A 67 17.10 -7.86 10.18
C SER A 67 18.51 -7.52 9.73
N PRO A 68 19.56 -8.19 10.27
CA PRO A 68 20.92 -8.08 9.75
C PRO A 68 21.05 -8.39 8.24
N GLU A 69 20.09 -9.15 7.69
CA GLU A 69 20.01 -9.52 6.27
C GLU A 69 19.38 -8.43 5.38
N GLY A 70 18.95 -7.29 5.96
CA GLY A 70 18.51 -6.13 5.17
C GLY A 70 17.03 -6.10 4.80
N TYR A 71 16.15 -6.66 5.64
CA TYR A 71 14.69 -6.56 5.51
C TYR A 71 14.05 -6.18 6.85
N GLY A 72 12.81 -5.69 6.80
CA GLY A 72 12.04 -5.40 8.01
C GLY A 72 11.31 -6.64 8.52
N ARG A 73 11.20 -6.77 9.83
CA ARG A 73 10.44 -7.80 10.52
C ARG A 73 9.36 -7.15 11.36
N PHE A 74 8.11 -7.38 10.99
CA PHE A 74 6.95 -7.03 11.79
C PHE A 74 6.53 -8.24 12.63
N HIS A 75 6.64 -8.13 13.95
CA HIS A 75 6.41 -9.25 14.86
C HIS A 75 5.84 -8.79 16.20
N GLY A 76 5.33 -9.75 16.97
CA GLY A 76 4.76 -9.46 18.27
C GLY A 76 3.93 -10.60 18.83
N ASN A 77 3.09 -10.29 19.81
CA ASN A 77 2.20 -11.25 20.45
C ASN A 77 0.80 -10.64 20.58
N LEU A 78 -0.20 -11.36 20.06
CA LEU A 78 -1.56 -10.88 19.96
C LEU A 78 -2.38 -11.42 21.14
N SER A 79 -3.14 -10.56 21.81
CA SER A 79 -4.00 -10.91 22.95
C SER A 79 -5.45 -10.54 22.63
N LEU A 80 -6.39 -11.39 23.02
CA LEU A 80 -7.83 -11.14 22.89
C LEU A 80 -8.45 -10.70 24.22
N ASP A 81 -7.63 -10.47 25.24
CA ASP A 81 -8.10 -9.96 26.52
C ASP A 81 -8.69 -8.56 26.33
N LEU A 82 -9.87 -8.36 26.90
CA LEU A 82 -10.54 -7.06 26.89
C LEU A 82 -10.11 -6.27 28.15
N PRO A 83 -9.79 -4.98 28.02
CA PRO A 83 -9.56 -4.15 29.19
C PRO A 83 -10.82 -4.06 30.04
N ALA A 84 -10.66 -3.80 31.34
CA ALA A 84 -11.79 -3.67 32.26
C ALA A 84 -12.76 -2.52 31.89
N ASN A 85 -12.35 -1.61 31.01
CA ASN A 85 -13.20 -0.53 30.51
C ASN A 85 -14.19 -1.06 29.46
N ARG A 86 -15.50 -0.87 29.70
CA ARG A 86 -16.60 -1.46 28.92
C ARG A 86 -16.79 -0.86 27.52
N GLU A 87 -16.01 0.14 27.14
CA GLU A 87 -16.12 0.79 25.82
C GLU A 87 -15.46 -0.02 24.69
N ILE A 88 -14.59 -0.98 25.02
CA ILE A 88 -13.86 -1.78 24.03
C ILE A 88 -14.52 -3.15 23.91
N GLU A 89 -15.22 -3.34 22.81
CA GLU A 89 -15.91 -4.60 22.51
C GLU A 89 -15.03 -5.59 21.73
N GLN A 90 -13.91 -5.13 21.16
CA GLN A 90 -12.99 -5.95 20.36
C GLN A 90 -11.53 -5.55 20.60
N SER A 91 -10.71 -6.53 20.97
CA SER A 91 -9.25 -6.47 21.01
C SER A 91 -8.66 -7.55 20.10
N GLY A 92 -7.34 -7.58 19.97
CA GLY A 92 -6.61 -8.49 19.11
C GLY A 92 -6.26 -7.90 17.76
N TYR A 93 -5.53 -6.79 17.75
CA TYR A 93 -5.02 -6.21 16.51
C TYR A 93 -3.60 -5.71 16.62
N ALA A 94 -2.83 -5.92 15.55
CA ALA A 94 -1.53 -5.31 15.32
C ALA A 94 -1.42 -4.88 13.86
N ALA A 95 -0.76 -3.74 13.61
CA ALA A 95 -0.48 -3.28 12.26
C ALA A 95 0.78 -2.46 12.13
N VAL A 96 1.23 -2.37 10.88
CA VAL A 96 2.37 -1.59 10.45
C VAL A 96 2.03 -0.92 9.13
N ARG A 97 2.33 0.36 8.97
CA ARG A 97 2.06 1.11 7.73
C ARG A 97 3.08 2.20 7.48
N THR A 98 3.27 2.58 6.22
CA THR A 98 4.05 3.76 5.88
C THR A 98 3.38 5.02 6.42
N LYS A 99 4.16 5.96 6.94
CA LYS A 99 3.70 7.30 7.31
C LYS A 99 3.36 8.09 6.03
N PRO A 100 2.24 8.83 6.00
CA PRO A 100 1.99 9.78 4.92
C PRO A 100 3.17 10.75 4.80
N LYS A 101 3.58 11.06 3.58
CA LYS A 101 4.61 12.09 3.34
C LYS A 101 4.08 13.44 3.83
N GLN A 102 4.97 14.28 4.36
CA GLN A 102 4.57 15.60 4.85
C GLN A 102 3.92 16.43 3.73
N ALA A 103 2.80 17.07 4.07
CA ALA A 103 2.11 17.97 3.18
C ALA A 103 2.99 19.18 2.86
N SER A 104 3.00 19.59 1.60
CA SER A 104 3.65 20.81 1.14
C SER A 104 2.60 21.84 0.70
N MET A 105 3.02 23.05 0.32
CA MET A 105 2.13 24.03 -0.32
C MET A 105 1.51 23.54 -1.64
N PHE A 106 2.02 22.43 -2.20
CA PHE A 106 1.54 21.78 -3.43
C PHE A 106 0.70 20.52 -3.14
N GLY A 107 0.32 20.29 -1.88
CA GLY A 107 -0.44 19.11 -1.45
C GLY A 107 0.43 18.02 -0.81
N THR A 108 -0.22 16.91 -0.48
CA THR A 108 0.40 15.71 0.12
C THR A 108 0.94 14.81 -0.99
N PRO A 109 2.24 14.50 -1.02
CA PRO A 109 2.78 13.58 -2.01
C PRO A 109 2.13 12.19 -1.89
N CYS A 110 1.59 11.70 -3.00
CA CYS A 110 0.97 10.39 -3.12
C CYS A 110 1.63 9.58 -4.25
N TRP A 111 1.42 8.27 -4.28
CA TRP A 111 1.75 7.43 -5.42
C TRP A 111 0.59 7.41 -6.40
N ASP A 112 0.91 7.58 -7.69
CA ASP A 112 0.00 7.33 -8.79
C ASP A 112 0.22 5.90 -9.29
N THR A 113 -0.70 5.00 -8.93
CA THR A 113 -0.67 3.59 -9.32
C THR A 113 -1.64 3.28 -10.47
N SER A 114 -2.24 4.29 -11.10
CA SER A 114 -3.27 4.11 -12.15
C SER A 114 -2.77 3.32 -13.37
N LEU A 115 -1.47 3.40 -13.67
CA LEU A 115 -0.83 2.69 -14.79
C LEU A 115 -0.34 1.27 -14.43
N PHE A 116 -0.61 0.78 -13.22
CA PHE A 116 -0.13 -0.51 -12.73
C PHE A 116 -1.30 -1.41 -12.33
N ARG A 117 -1.24 -2.68 -12.73
CA ARG A 117 -2.26 -3.66 -12.40
C ARG A 117 -2.16 -4.17 -10.97
N TYR A 118 -0.95 -4.39 -10.49
CA TYR A 118 -0.70 -5.12 -9.25
C TYR A 118 0.01 -4.26 -8.22
N LEU A 119 -0.40 -4.41 -6.97
CA LEU A 119 0.46 -4.21 -5.81
C LEU A 119 1.27 -5.49 -5.59
N ALA A 120 2.59 -5.37 -5.59
CA ALA A 120 3.51 -6.47 -5.36
C ALA A 120 4.23 -6.29 -4.02
N LEU A 121 4.25 -7.35 -3.22
CA LEU A 121 4.97 -7.41 -1.94
C LEU A 121 5.88 -8.62 -1.93
N ARG A 122 7.14 -8.43 -1.54
CA ARG A 122 8.05 -9.54 -1.25
C ARG A 122 8.12 -9.76 0.25
N VAL A 123 7.62 -10.92 0.67
CA VAL A 123 7.36 -11.23 2.08
C VAL A 123 7.74 -12.67 2.42
N ARG A 124 8.03 -12.91 3.70
CA ARG A 124 8.17 -14.23 4.30
C ARG A 124 7.43 -14.22 5.64
N GLY A 125 6.24 -14.78 5.66
CA GLY A 125 5.39 -14.80 6.86
C GLY A 125 5.25 -16.18 7.48
N ASP A 126 4.63 -16.20 8.65
CA ASP A 126 4.18 -17.40 9.34
C ASP A 126 2.82 -17.91 8.80
N GLN A 127 2.07 -18.65 9.61
CA GLN A 127 0.76 -19.21 9.25
C GLN A 127 -0.42 -18.30 9.64
N ARG A 128 -0.16 -17.08 10.13
CA ARG A 128 -1.19 -16.12 10.53
C ARG A 128 -1.85 -15.46 9.32
N LYS A 129 -3.04 -14.90 9.53
CA LYS A 129 -3.84 -14.31 8.44
C LYS A 129 -3.68 -12.80 8.41
N TYR A 130 -2.76 -12.31 7.60
CA TYR A 130 -2.52 -10.89 7.42
C TYR A 130 -3.45 -10.27 6.37
N PHE A 131 -3.66 -8.96 6.48
CA PHE A 131 -4.28 -8.12 5.46
C PHE A 131 -3.26 -7.10 4.97
N VAL A 132 -3.30 -6.81 3.67
CA VAL A 132 -2.63 -5.67 3.07
C VAL A 132 -3.63 -4.52 3.02
N ASN A 133 -3.18 -3.35 3.47
CA ASN A 133 -4.01 -2.17 3.60
C ASN A 133 -3.46 -1.03 2.74
N LEU A 134 -4.34 -0.37 1.99
CA LEU A 134 -4.05 0.82 1.23
C LEU A 134 -4.97 1.96 1.68
N GLN A 135 -4.38 3.12 1.95
CA GLN A 135 -5.12 4.35 2.21
C GLN A 135 -4.93 5.30 1.04
N THR A 136 -6.01 5.90 0.55
CA THR A 136 -5.98 6.92 -0.51
C THR A 136 -6.26 8.31 0.05
N ASP A 137 -6.02 9.35 -0.76
CA ASP A 137 -6.48 10.72 -0.47
C ASP A 137 -7.99 10.87 -0.67
N SER A 138 -8.77 10.09 0.09
CA SER A 138 -10.24 10.17 0.16
C SER A 138 -10.69 11.30 1.10
N ILE A 139 -11.95 11.72 0.93
CA ILE A 139 -12.64 12.64 1.85
C ILE A 139 -12.78 12.00 3.24
N ILE A 140 -13.03 10.70 3.29
CA ILE A 140 -13.18 9.94 4.52
C ILE A 140 -11.80 9.39 4.90
N GLN A 141 -11.21 9.94 5.96
CA GLN A 141 -9.87 9.55 6.38
C GLN A 141 -9.78 8.13 6.94
N THR A 142 -10.91 7.56 7.36
CA THR A 142 -11.00 6.18 7.88
C THR A 142 -11.16 5.14 6.77
N ASP A 143 -11.30 5.57 5.51
CA ASP A 143 -11.38 4.65 4.37
C ASP A 143 -10.08 3.86 4.25
N LEU A 144 -10.22 2.54 4.28
CA LEU A 144 -9.11 1.61 4.14
C LEU A 144 -9.49 0.54 3.13
N PHE A 145 -8.73 0.46 2.06
CA PHE A 145 -8.85 -0.61 1.09
C PHE A 145 -8.04 -1.80 1.58
N GLN A 146 -8.69 -2.95 1.77
CA GLN A 146 -8.08 -4.13 2.35
C GLN A 146 -8.15 -5.32 1.39
N HIS A 147 -7.07 -6.10 1.37
CA HIS A 147 -7.05 -7.40 0.71
C HIS A 147 -6.33 -8.39 1.60
N ARG A 148 -6.83 -9.63 1.68
CA ARG A 148 -6.18 -10.67 2.48
C ARG A 148 -4.86 -11.08 1.84
N LEU A 149 -3.78 -11.11 2.62
CA LEU A 149 -2.49 -11.59 2.14
C LEU A 149 -2.50 -13.12 2.15
N PHE A 150 -2.42 -13.73 0.97
CA PHE A 150 -2.34 -15.18 0.81
C PHE A 150 -0.89 -15.61 0.59
N LEU A 151 -0.30 -16.25 1.60
CA LEU A 151 1.02 -16.87 1.51
C LEU A 151 0.87 -18.33 1.09
N ARG A 152 1.54 -18.73 0.01
CA ARG A 152 1.54 -20.12 -0.49
C ARG A 152 2.62 -20.96 0.17
N THR A 153 3.69 -20.33 0.63
CA THR A 153 4.85 -21.00 1.23
C THR A 153 5.27 -20.31 2.53
N PRO A 154 4.49 -20.46 3.62
CA PRO A 154 4.88 -19.94 4.93
C PRO A 154 6.31 -20.33 5.32
N GLY A 155 7.06 -19.39 5.86
CA GLY A 155 8.48 -19.55 6.20
C GLY A 155 9.45 -19.42 5.03
N GLN A 156 8.97 -19.23 3.80
CA GLN A 156 9.81 -18.96 2.62
C GLN A 156 9.52 -17.57 2.05
N TRP A 157 10.51 -17.00 1.36
CA TRP A 157 10.30 -15.76 0.62
C TRP A 157 9.45 -16.01 -0.61
N GLU A 158 8.38 -15.24 -0.75
CA GLU A 158 7.54 -15.23 -1.95
C GLU A 158 7.17 -13.79 -2.34
N THR A 159 6.90 -13.59 -3.63
CA THR A 159 6.36 -12.33 -4.15
C THR A 159 4.87 -12.52 -4.41
N VAL A 160 4.04 -11.82 -3.64
CA VAL A 160 2.59 -11.84 -3.81
C VAL A 160 2.19 -10.67 -4.71
N LEU A 161 1.42 -10.96 -5.76
CA LEU A 161 0.82 -9.96 -6.65
C LEU A 161 -0.67 -9.87 -6.36
N ILE A 162 -1.14 -8.67 -5.98
CA ILE A 162 -2.54 -8.41 -5.68
C ILE A 162 -3.06 -7.39 -6.69
N PRO A 163 -4.04 -7.74 -7.54
CA PRO A 163 -4.70 -6.75 -8.40
C PRO A 163 -5.26 -5.61 -7.56
N PHE A 164 -5.08 -4.35 -7.98
CA PHE A 164 -5.67 -3.22 -7.24
C PHE A 164 -7.19 -3.31 -7.16
N ASN A 165 -7.84 -3.91 -8.16
CA ASN A 165 -9.30 -4.09 -8.23
C ASN A 165 -9.83 -5.18 -7.28
N ASP A 166 -8.95 -5.99 -6.68
CA ASP A 166 -9.36 -7.01 -5.70
C ASP A 166 -9.45 -6.42 -4.28
N PHE A 167 -8.95 -5.20 -4.06
CA PHE A 167 -9.06 -4.54 -2.76
C PHE A 167 -10.50 -4.09 -2.48
N VAL A 168 -10.97 -4.38 -1.28
CA VAL A 168 -12.32 -4.03 -0.84
C VAL A 168 -12.26 -2.84 0.11
N LEU A 169 -13.13 -1.85 -0.10
CA LEU A 169 -13.26 -0.72 0.82
C LEU A 169 -13.85 -1.19 2.16
N THR A 170 -13.18 -0.82 3.24
CA THR A 170 -13.63 -1.03 4.60
C THR A 170 -13.58 0.30 5.36
N ASN A 171 -14.52 0.48 6.28
CA ASN A 171 -14.53 1.59 7.22
C ASN A 171 -14.64 1.02 8.63
N ASN A 172 -13.65 1.27 9.48
CA ASN A 172 -13.53 0.69 10.82
C ASN A 172 -13.69 -0.85 10.82
N GLY A 173 -13.17 -1.53 9.78
CA GLY A 173 -13.27 -2.99 9.63
C GLY A 173 -14.62 -3.51 9.12
N MET A 174 -15.58 -2.64 8.83
CA MET A 174 -16.84 -3.02 8.18
C MET A 174 -16.73 -2.84 6.67
N ILE A 175 -17.01 -3.91 5.93
CA ILE A 175 -17.07 -3.90 4.46
C ILE A 175 -18.18 -2.93 4.03
N GLN A 176 -17.87 -2.07 3.07
CA GLN A 176 -18.88 -1.23 2.42
C GLN A 176 -19.45 -2.01 1.22
N ASP A 177 -20.77 -2.12 1.14
CA ASP A 177 -21.46 -2.86 0.07
C ASP A 177 -21.37 -2.16 -1.30
N ASP A 178 -21.12 -0.85 -1.30
CA ASP A 178 -20.88 -0.09 -2.52
C ASP A 178 -19.47 -0.41 -3.03
N HIS A 179 -19.39 -0.98 -4.23
CA HIS A 179 -18.14 -1.14 -4.98
C HIS A 179 -17.59 0.24 -5.32
N VAL A 180 -16.85 0.83 -4.37
CA VAL A 180 -16.14 2.09 -4.54
C VAL A 180 -14.77 1.79 -5.14
N ASP A 181 -14.53 2.30 -6.34
CA ASP A 181 -13.21 2.21 -6.96
C ASP A 181 -12.17 2.96 -6.13
N MET A 182 -11.01 2.33 -5.94
CA MET A 182 -9.89 2.93 -5.25
C MET A 182 -9.34 4.12 -6.05
N PHE A 183 -9.13 5.27 -5.40
CA PHE A 183 -8.50 6.43 -6.03
C PHE A 183 -6.97 6.22 -6.20
N ARG A 184 -6.60 5.45 -7.23
CA ARG A 184 -5.23 4.95 -7.46
C ARG A 184 -4.20 6.03 -7.80
N GLU A 185 -4.63 7.19 -8.27
CA GLU A 185 -3.77 8.35 -8.54
C GLU A 185 -3.21 8.96 -7.25
N LYS A 186 -3.85 8.65 -6.11
CA LYS A 186 -3.52 9.25 -4.82
C LYS A 186 -3.43 8.23 -3.69
N VAL A 187 -2.67 7.15 -3.90
CA VAL A 187 -2.33 6.23 -2.81
C VAL A 187 -1.40 6.95 -1.82
N LYS A 188 -1.80 7.04 -0.56
CA LYS A 188 -1.08 7.75 0.51
C LYS A 188 -0.22 6.84 1.37
N THR A 189 -0.75 5.68 1.74
CA THR A 189 -0.04 4.73 2.61
C THR A 189 -0.29 3.30 2.17
N VAL A 190 0.69 2.44 2.45
CA VAL A 190 0.56 0.99 2.37
C VAL A 190 0.99 0.38 3.70
N GLY A 191 0.34 -0.72 4.10
CA GLY A 191 0.64 -1.38 5.35
C GLY A 191 0.14 -2.82 5.39
N LEU A 192 0.48 -3.50 6.48
CA LEU A 192 -0.04 -4.80 6.83
C LEU A 192 -0.75 -4.73 8.17
N SER A 193 -1.76 -5.56 8.35
CA SER A 193 -2.39 -5.76 9.65
C SER A 193 -2.73 -7.20 9.92
N LEU A 194 -2.95 -7.50 11.20
CA LEU A 194 -3.36 -8.80 11.70
C LEU A 194 -4.51 -8.59 12.70
N SER A 195 -5.63 -9.26 12.46
CA SER A 195 -6.83 -9.30 13.33
C SER A 195 -7.55 -10.64 13.16
N ASP A 196 -6.79 -11.73 13.18
CA ASP A 196 -7.28 -13.07 12.84
C ASP A 196 -7.98 -13.80 13.99
N ARG A 197 -8.21 -13.12 15.12
CA ARG A 197 -8.83 -13.63 16.35
C ARG A 197 -8.13 -14.88 16.89
N GLN A 198 -6.82 -14.96 16.72
CA GLN A 198 -5.98 -15.99 17.32
C GLN A 198 -5.01 -15.35 18.31
N GLU A 199 -4.95 -15.85 19.52
CA GLU A 199 -3.92 -15.41 20.47
C GLU A 199 -2.56 -15.99 20.12
N GLY A 200 -1.50 -15.30 20.54
CA GLY A 200 -0.14 -15.80 20.44
C GLY A 200 0.72 -15.05 19.42
N PRO A 201 1.94 -15.57 19.20
CA PRO A 201 2.95 -14.87 18.43
C PRO A 201 2.57 -14.74 16.96
N PHE A 202 3.09 -13.68 16.34
CA PHE A 202 3.06 -13.47 14.90
C PHE A 202 4.39 -12.90 14.41
N SER A 203 4.77 -13.20 13.18
CA SER A 203 5.98 -12.68 12.54
C SER A 203 5.87 -12.72 11.02
N ILE A 204 6.09 -11.56 10.39
CA ILE A 204 6.21 -11.43 8.94
C ILE A 204 7.40 -10.56 8.56
N ASP A 205 8.26 -11.09 7.71
CA ASP A 205 9.38 -10.36 7.12
C ASP A 205 8.92 -9.70 5.82
N ILE A 206 9.35 -8.46 5.60
CA ILE A 206 8.99 -7.60 4.47
C ILE A 206 10.27 -7.02 3.89
N ASP A 207 10.52 -7.30 2.62
CA ASP A 207 11.66 -6.75 1.88
C ASP A 207 11.25 -5.41 1.22
N TRP A 208 10.25 -5.46 0.35
CA TRP A 208 9.76 -4.29 -0.38
C TRP A 208 8.29 -4.41 -0.76
N VAL A 209 7.72 -3.24 -1.09
CA VAL A 209 6.40 -3.05 -1.69
C VAL A 209 6.54 -2.14 -2.91
N LYS A 210 5.91 -2.53 -4.02
CA LYS A 210 5.90 -1.73 -5.26
C LYS A 210 4.61 -1.94 -6.05
N ALA A 211 4.25 -0.98 -6.89
CA ALA A 211 3.25 -1.22 -7.94
C ALA A 211 3.96 -1.75 -9.19
N MET A 212 3.37 -2.69 -9.91
CA MET A 212 3.99 -3.25 -11.12
C MET A 212 2.99 -3.80 -12.13
N ASN A 213 3.49 -3.95 -13.36
CA ASN A 213 2.88 -4.75 -14.41
C ASN A 213 3.73 -6.00 -14.67
N THR A 214 3.08 -7.09 -15.04
CA THR A 214 3.75 -8.26 -15.63
C THR A 214 4.00 -8.05 -17.13
N GLU A 215 4.72 -8.96 -17.78
CA GLU A 215 4.95 -8.90 -19.23
C GLU A 215 3.65 -9.01 -20.06
N ALA A 216 2.62 -9.61 -19.46
CA ALA A 216 1.32 -9.82 -20.08
C ALA A 216 0.28 -8.74 -19.75
N THR A 217 0.66 -7.66 -19.05
CA THR A 217 -0.31 -6.67 -18.53
C THR A 217 0.19 -5.25 -18.72
N GLU A 218 -0.72 -4.31 -18.96
CA GLU A 218 -0.44 -2.87 -19.07
C GLU A 218 -1.58 -2.10 -18.40
N GLY A 219 -1.35 -1.67 -17.15
CA GLY A 219 -2.45 -1.22 -16.29
C GLY A 219 -3.51 -2.33 -16.17
N ASP A 220 -4.78 -1.99 -16.29
CA ASP A 220 -5.87 -2.98 -16.19
C ASP A 220 -6.09 -3.79 -17.47
N LEU A 221 -5.28 -3.57 -18.52
CA LEU A 221 -5.40 -4.26 -19.79
C LEU A 221 -4.46 -5.47 -19.88
N ASP A 222 -4.90 -6.49 -20.62
CA ASP A 222 -4.04 -7.61 -21.02
C ASP A 222 -3.25 -7.21 -22.26
N ARG A 223 -1.95 -7.47 -22.25
CA ARG A 223 -1.07 -7.26 -23.40
C ARG A 223 -1.12 -8.51 -24.26
N HIS A 224 -1.74 -8.42 -25.44
CA HIS A 224 -1.63 -9.47 -26.44
C HIS A 224 -0.20 -9.52 -26.98
N PRO A 225 0.42 -10.71 -27.08
CA PRO A 225 1.71 -10.82 -27.77
C PRO A 225 1.53 -10.35 -29.22
N PRO A 226 2.54 -9.67 -29.80
CA PRO A 226 2.48 -9.32 -31.22
C PRO A 226 2.27 -10.61 -32.04
N PRO A 227 1.51 -10.55 -33.15
CA PRO A 227 1.38 -11.69 -34.04
C PRO A 227 2.78 -12.20 -34.37
N LYS A 228 3.00 -13.52 -34.30
CA LYS A 228 4.25 -14.09 -34.79
C LYS A 228 4.39 -13.65 -36.23
N GLU A 229 5.49 -12.96 -36.58
CA GLU A 229 5.84 -12.75 -37.97
C GLU A 229 5.88 -14.14 -38.62
N GLU A 230 4.89 -14.43 -39.45
CA GLU A 230 4.97 -15.56 -40.37
C GLU A 230 6.21 -15.27 -41.21
N SER A 231 7.27 -16.05 -40.98
CA SER A 231 8.42 -16.06 -41.85
C SER A 231 7.92 -16.38 -43.25
N LEU A 232 7.85 -15.35 -44.10
CA LEU A 232 7.64 -15.51 -45.53
C LEU A 232 8.82 -16.34 -46.04
N SER A 233 8.59 -17.66 -46.12
CA SER A 233 9.47 -18.65 -46.73
C SER A 233 9.42 -18.55 -48.24
#